data_AF-A0AAP0RHC7-F1
#
_entry.id   AF-A0AAP0RHC7-F1
#
_cell.length_a   1.000
_cell.length_b   1.000
_cell.length_c   1.000
_cell.angle_alpha   90.00
_cell.angle_beta   90.00
_cell.angle_gamma   90.00
#
_symmetry.space_group_name_H-M   'P 1'
#
loop_
_entity.id
_entity.type
_entity.pdbx_description
1 polymer ?
#
loop_
_entity_poly.entity_id
_entity_poly.type
_entity_poly.pdbx_seq_one_letter_code
_entity_poly.pdbx_strand_id
1 'polypeptide(L)'
;MKDALQGDCTRSAPGIEIISVRVTKPTIPDSIRRNFEQMEGERTKVLIAIESQKVVEKEAETKKKLAISEAEKNANVSKILMEQKLMEKDSARREEEIENQMYMASQKSLADADFYRVMREAEANKLKLTPQYLELRFIQAIANNSKIFFGDKVPNMIFDQRLLGNFLEDVARKGRLKDWDAEA
;
A
#
# COMPACT_ATOMS: atom_id res chain seq x y z
N MET A 1 -26.78 -81.43 -35.31
CA MET A 1 -25.95 -82.53 -35.84
C MET A 1 -26.16 -83.83 -35.06
N LYS A 2 -26.09 -83.80 -33.72
CA LYS A 2 -26.42 -84.93 -32.84
C LYS A 2 -27.80 -85.55 -33.14
N ASP A 3 -28.84 -84.73 -33.16
CA ASP A 3 -30.22 -85.23 -33.29
C ASP A 3 -30.52 -85.82 -34.66
N ALA A 4 -29.88 -85.27 -35.71
CA ALA A 4 -29.97 -85.81 -37.07
C ALA A 4 -29.34 -87.20 -37.17
N LEU A 5 -28.15 -87.38 -36.59
CA LEU A 5 -27.46 -88.68 -36.57
C LEU A 5 -28.18 -89.71 -35.68
N GLN A 6 -28.81 -89.26 -34.58
CA GLN A 6 -29.59 -90.12 -33.72
C GLN A 6 -30.81 -90.69 -34.46
N GLY A 7 -31.51 -89.87 -35.25
CA GLY A 7 -32.64 -90.31 -36.06
C GLY A 7 -32.27 -91.39 -37.10
N ASP A 8 -31.12 -91.23 -37.76
CA ASP A 8 -30.61 -92.22 -38.73
C ASP A 8 -30.18 -93.53 -38.06
N CYS A 9 -29.57 -93.46 -36.88
CA CYS A 9 -29.18 -94.62 -36.07
C CYS A 9 -30.40 -95.40 -35.57
N THR A 10 -31.45 -94.73 -35.09
CA THR A 10 -32.68 -95.38 -34.63
C THR A 10 -33.37 -96.17 -35.76
N ARG A 11 -33.27 -95.70 -37.02
CA ARG A 11 -33.82 -96.38 -38.19
C ARG A 11 -32.99 -97.60 -38.63
N SER A 12 -31.67 -97.54 -38.51
CA SER A 12 -30.74 -98.54 -39.08
C SER A 12 -30.29 -99.59 -38.08
N ALA A 13 -30.19 -99.25 -36.80
CA ALA A 13 -29.79 -100.15 -35.71
C ALA A 13 -30.46 -99.69 -34.39
N PRO A 14 -31.65 -100.21 -34.06
CA PRO A 14 -32.33 -99.82 -32.81
C PRO A 14 -31.52 -100.29 -31.59
N GLY A 15 -31.19 -99.36 -30.69
CA GLY A 15 -30.45 -99.63 -29.44
C GLY A 15 -29.14 -98.86 -29.24
N ILE A 16 -28.73 -98.02 -30.20
CA ILE A 16 -27.54 -97.16 -30.08
C ILE A 16 -27.98 -95.72 -29.78
N GLU A 17 -27.47 -95.15 -28.69
CA GLU A 17 -27.67 -93.75 -28.30
C GLU A 17 -26.37 -92.95 -28.44
N ILE A 18 -26.40 -91.90 -29.24
CA ILE A 18 -25.31 -90.95 -29.41
C ILE A 18 -25.36 -89.96 -28.24
N ILE A 19 -24.38 -90.04 -27.35
CA ILE A 19 -24.30 -89.16 -26.17
C ILE A 19 -23.85 -87.76 -26.57
N SER A 20 -22.78 -87.64 -27.37
CA SER A 20 -22.26 -86.37 -27.86
C SER A 20 -21.57 -86.50 -29.21
N VAL A 21 -21.68 -85.45 -30.02
CA VAL A 21 -20.96 -85.33 -31.29
C VAL A 21 -19.96 -84.20 -31.14
N ARG A 22 -18.67 -84.53 -31.23
CA ARG A 22 -17.60 -83.54 -31.28
C ARG A 22 -17.16 -83.39 -32.73
N VAL A 23 -17.20 -82.17 -33.23
CA VAL A 23 -16.62 -81.84 -34.54
C VAL A 23 -15.18 -81.37 -34.30
N THR A 24 -14.27 -81.80 -35.15
CA THR A 24 -12.90 -81.27 -35.15
C THR A 24 -12.91 -79.83 -35.62
N LYS A 25 -11.97 -79.02 -35.13
CA LYS A 25 -11.81 -77.66 -35.66
C LYS A 25 -11.47 -77.76 -37.16
N PRO A 26 -12.25 -77.13 -38.05
CA PRO A 26 -11.93 -77.15 -39.47
C PRO A 26 -10.57 -76.49 -39.68
N THR A 27 -9.74 -77.11 -40.50
CA THR A 27 -8.42 -76.55 -40.83
C THR A 27 -8.64 -75.42 -41.84
N ILE A 28 -8.44 -74.18 -41.40
CA ILE A 28 -8.54 -73.02 -42.28
C ILE A 28 -7.31 -73.01 -43.20
N PRO A 29 -7.50 -72.99 -44.53
CA PRO A 29 -6.39 -72.87 -45.47
C PRO A 29 -5.56 -71.61 -45.20
N ASP A 30 -4.24 -71.71 -45.37
CA ASP A 30 -3.31 -70.62 -45.04
C ASP A 30 -3.54 -69.34 -45.85
N SER A 31 -4.15 -69.44 -47.03
CA SER A 31 -4.55 -68.28 -47.85
C SER A 31 -5.59 -67.41 -47.14
N ILE A 32 -6.62 -68.00 -46.53
CA ILE A 32 -7.68 -67.26 -45.83
C ILE A 32 -7.13 -66.67 -44.53
N ARG A 33 -6.27 -67.41 -43.83
CA ARG A 33 -5.61 -66.96 -42.60
C ARG A 33 -4.80 -65.68 -42.84
N ARG A 34 -3.93 -65.68 -43.85
CA ARG A 34 -3.07 -64.52 -44.18
C ARG A 34 -3.89 -63.29 -44.58
N ASN A 35 -4.98 -63.47 -45.34
CA ASN A 35 -5.86 -62.36 -45.73
C ASN A 35 -6.58 -61.74 -44.52
N PHE A 36 -7.05 -62.58 -43.57
CA PHE A 36 -7.68 -62.09 -42.35
C PHE A 36 -6.68 -61.33 -41.46
N GLU A 37 -5.47 -61.86 -41.31
CA GLU A 37 -4.39 -61.20 -40.55
C GLU A 37 -4.02 -59.83 -41.14
N GLN A 38 -3.94 -59.73 -42.47
CA GLN A 38 -3.67 -58.45 -43.16
C GLN A 38 -4.82 -57.46 -42.97
N MET A 39 -6.07 -57.90 -43.16
CA MET A 39 -7.25 -57.06 -43.01
C MET A 39 -7.38 -56.52 -41.59
N GLU A 40 -7.18 -57.36 -40.58
CA GLU A 40 -7.22 -56.92 -39.18
C GLU A 40 -6.07 -55.97 -38.85
N GLY A 41 -4.87 -56.23 -39.38
CA GLY A 41 -3.73 -55.32 -39.23
C GLY A 41 -3.98 -53.93 -39.82
N GLU A 42 -4.60 -53.85 -41.00
CA GLU A 42 -5.00 -52.57 -41.62
C GLU A 42 -6.10 -51.87 -40.83
N ARG A 43 -7.11 -52.63 -40.38
CA ARG A 43 -8.19 -52.10 -39.54
C ARG A 43 -7.68 -51.48 -38.25
N THR A 44 -6.75 -52.15 -37.56
CA THR A 44 -6.13 -51.63 -36.35
C THR A 44 -5.31 -50.37 -36.65
N LYS A 45 -4.56 -50.33 -37.75
CA LYS A 45 -3.80 -49.13 -38.14
C LYS A 45 -4.70 -47.92 -38.37
N VAL A 46 -5.83 -48.12 -39.07
CA VAL A 46 -6.81 -47.04 -39.32
C VAL A 46 -7.39 -46.53 -38.00
N LEU A 47 -7.77 -47.43 -37.08
CA LEU A 47 -8.28 -47.04 -35.76
C LEU A 47 -7.24 -46.25 -34.96
N ILE A 48 -5.98 -46.69 -34.95
CA ILE A 48 -4.88 -45.98 -34.29
C ILE A 48 -4.70 -44.59 -34.90
N ALA A 49 -4.71 -44.48 -36.22
CA ALA A 49 -4.57 -43.20 -36.91
C ALA A 49 -5.71 -42.23 -36.52
N ILE A 50 -6.95 -42.69 -36.52
CA ILE A 50 -8.12 -41.89 -36.12
C ILE A 50 -8.00 -41.42 -34.67
N GLU A 51 -7.65 -42.31 -33.75
CA GLU A 51 -7.50 -41.92 -32.33
C GLU A 51 -6.32 -40.98 -32.13
N SER A 52 -5.20 -41.20 -32.82
CA SER A 52 -4.04 -40.30 -32.75
C SER A 52 -4.38 -38.89 -33.26
N GLN A 53 -5.18 -38.79 -34.33
CA GLN A 53 -5.64 -37.51 -34.85
C GLN A 53 -6.52 -36.79 -33.82
N LYS A 54 -7.47 -37.50 -33.20
CA LYS A 54 -8.33 -36.92 -32.14
C LYS A 54 -7.52 -36.43 -30.94
N VAL A 55 -6.47 -37.14 -30.55
CA VAL A 55 -5.57 -36.71 -29.46
C VAL A 55 -4.86 -35.42 -29.84
N VAL A 56 -4.30 -35.34 -31.05
CA VAL A 56 -3.60 -34.13 -31.54
C VAL A 56 -4.55 -32.93 -31.59
N GLU A 57 -5.77 -33.11 -32.09
CA GLU A 57 -6.80 -32.06 -32.11
C GLU A 57 -7.13 -31.56 -30.70
N LYS A 58 -7.39 -32.49 -29.75
CA LYS A 58 -7.67 -32.14 -28.35
C LYS A 58 -6.49 -31.45 -27.66
N GLU A 59 -5.27 -31.94 -27.88
CA GLU A 59 -4.07 -31.32 -27.31
C GLU A 59 -3.86 -29.90 -27.85
N ALA A 60 -4.11 -29.67 -29.14
CA ALA A 60 -4.04 -28.33 -29.73
C ALA A 60 -5.09 -27.39 -29.12
N GLU A 61 -6.33 -27.86 -28.92
CA GLU A 61 -7.36 -27.10 -28.22
C GLU A 61 -6.99 -26.81 -26.76
N THR A 62 -6.45 -27.81 -26.04
CA THR A 62 -5.99 -27.65 -24.66
C THR A 62 -4.88 -26.62 -24.58
N LYS A 63 -3.88 -26.67 -25.48
CA LYS A 63 -2.80 -25.67 -25.55
C LYS A 63 -3.34 -24.26 -25.79
N LYS A 64 -4.31 -24.11 -26.70
CA LYS A 64 -4.96 -22.81 -26.95
C LYS A 64 -5.69 -22.28 -25.71
N LYS A 65 -6.46 -23.13 -25.03
CA LYS A 65 -7.17 -22.76 -23.79
C LYS A 65 -6.20 -22.40 -22.67
N LEU A 66 -5.09 -23.14 -22.54
CA LEU A 66 -4.05 -22.85 -21.56
C LEU A 66 -3.41 -21.49 -21.82
N ALA A 67 -3.04 -21.18 -23.07
CA ALA A 67 -2.45 -19.90 -23.44
C ALA A 67 -3.39 -18.71 -23.18
N ILE A 68 -4.69 -18.87 -23.48
CA ILE A 68 -5.70 -17.84 -23.18
C ILE A 68 -5.83 -17.65 -21.66
N SER A 69 -5.95 -18.76 -20.91
CA SER A 69 -6.08 -18.69 -19.45
C SER A 69 -4.84 -18.07 -18.79
N GLU A 70 -3.64 -18.36 -19.30
CA GLU A 70 -2.40 -17.77 -18.82
C GLU A 70 -2.33 -16.28 -19.11
N ALA A 71 -2.71 -15.85 -20.32
CA ALA A 71 -2.80 -14.44 -20.67
C ALA A 71 -3.82 -13.69 -19.78
N GLU A 72 -4.99 -14.27 -19.53
CA GLU A 72 -6.01 -13.71 -18.64
C GLU A 72 -5.52 -13.61 -17.19
N LYS A 73 -4.86 -14.67 -16.68
CA LYS A 73 -4.26 -14.65 -15.33
C LYS A 73 -3.23 -13.53 -15.21
N ASN A 74 -2.34 -13.40 -16.18
CA ASN A 74 -1.30 -12.36 -16.16
C ASN A 74 -1.90 -10.95 -16.23
N ALA A 75 -2.95 -10.75 -17.03
CA ALA A 75 -3.68 -9.49 -17.09
C ALA A 75 -4.35 -9.16 -15.74
N ASN A 76 -4.98 -10.15 -15.10
CA ASN A 76 -5.62 -9.98 -13.80
C ASN A 76 -4.61 -9.67 -12.68
N VAL A 77 -3.48 -10.38 -12.64
CA VAL A 77 -2.40 -10.11 -11.68
C VAL A 77 -1.85 -8.70 -11.89
N SER A 78 -1.64 -8.29 -13.14
CA SER A 78 -1.17 -6.93 -13.47
C SER A 78 -2.16 -5.85 -13.01
N LYS A 79 -3.47 -6.10 -13.17
CA LYS A 79 -4.52 -5.20 -12.69
C LYS A 79 -4.47 -5.05 -11.16
N ILE A 80 -4.39 -6.16 -10.44
CA ILE A 80 -4.33 -6.16 -8.97
C ILE A 80 -3.08 -5.41 -8.49
N LEU A 81 -1.92 -5.68 -9.09
CA LEU A 81 -0.67 -4.99 -8.74
C LEU A 81 -0.75 -3.48 -9.01
N MET A 82 -1.38 -3.08 -10.11
CA MET A 82 -1.59 -1.66 -10.42
C MET A 82 -2.53 -1.00 -9.41
N GLU A 83 -3.63 -1.67 -9.05
CA GLU A 83 -4.58 -1.19 -8.06
C GLU A 83 -3.94 -1.06 -6.67
N GLN A 84 -3.15 -2.05 -6.25
CA GLN A 84 -2.36 -1.99 -5.03
C GLN A 84 -1.41 -0.79 -5.05
N LYS A 85 -0.68 -0.57 -6.15
CA LYS A 85 0.27 0.54 -6.27
C LYS A 85 -0.43 1.90 -6.26
N LEU A 86 -1.60 2.03 -6.87
CA LEU A 86 -2.41 3.24 -6.81
C LEU A 86 -2.88 3.49 -5.38
N MET A 87 -3.37 2.47 -4.69
CA MET A 87 -3.79 2.55 -3.29
C MET A 87 -2.64 2.97 -2.38
N GLU A 88 -1.45 2.38 -2.54
CA GLU A 88 -0.24 2.78 -1.79
C GLU A 88 0.13 4.24 -2.04
N LYS A 89 0.07 4.71 -3.29
CA LYS A 89 0.37 6.10 -3.64
C LYS A 89 -0.68 7.08 -3.12
N ASP A 90 -1.95 6.73 -3.15
CA ASP A 90 -3.02 7.57 -2.62
C ASP A 90 -2.98 7.63 -1.08
N SER A 91 -2.63 6.53 -0.41
CA SER A 91 -2.38 6.52 1.04
C SER A 91 -1.19 7.41 1.40
N ALA A 92 -0.06 7.28 0.69
CA ALA A 92 1.11 8.14 0.91
C ALA A 92 0.77 9.63 0.70
N ARG A 93 0.01 9.98 -0.35
CA ARG A 93 -0.45 11.36 -0.56
C ARG A 93 -1.29 11.86 0.60
N ARG A 94 -2.21 11.03 1.13
CA ARG A 94 -3.04 11.40 2.29
C ARG A 94 -2.22 11.57 3.56
N GLU A 95 -1.23 10.71 3.79
CA GLU A 95 -0.32 10.84 4.92
C GLU A 95 0.48 12.14 4.85
N GLU A 96 1.06 12.47 3.69
CA GLU A 96 1.76 13.74 3.47
C GLU A 96 0.83 14.95 3.67
N GLU A 97 -0.41 14.88 3.19
CA GLU A 97 -1.39 15.94 3.40
C GLU A 97 -1.69 16.16 4.89
N ILE A 98 -1.91 15.07 5.64
CA ILE A 98 -2.13 15.12 7.09
C ILE A 98 -0.90 15.69 7.80
N GLU A 99 0.31 15.24 7.45
CA GLU A 99 1.55 15.72 8.05
C GLU A 99 1.75 17.22 7.79
N ASN A 100 1.51 17.68 6.55
CA ASN A 100 1.57 19.10 6.20
C ASN A 100 0.54 19.92 6.99
N GLN A 101 -0.68 19.43 7.13
CA GLN A 101 -1.71 20.10 7.93
C GLN A 101 -1.31 20.17 9.41
N MET A 102 -0.78 19.08 9.97
CA MET A 102 -0.28 19.03 11.35
C MET A 102 0.89 19.99 11.57
N TYR A 103 1.84 20.03 10.63
CA TYR A 103 2.98 20.94 10.68
C TYR A 103 2.53 22.41 10.64
N MET A 104 1.65 22.76 9.69
CA MET A 104 1.09 24.11 9.59
C MET A 104 0.31 24.52 10.85
N ALA A 105 -0.51 23.61 11.39
CA ALA A 105 -1.24 23.85 12.63
C ALA A 105 -0.31 24.05 13.84
N SER A 106 0.76 23.24 13.94
CA SER A 106 1.76 23.35 15.00
C SER A 106 2.54 24.66 14.92
N GLN A 107 3.03 25.03 13.72
CA GLN A 107 3.75 26.28 13.50
C GLN A 107 2.87 27.50 13.80
N LYS A 108 1.60 27.46 13.35
CA LYS A 108 0.64 28.50 13.67
C LYS A 108 0.40 28.63 15.17
N SER A 109 0.18 27.52 15.86
CA SER A 109 -0.01 27.53 17.32
C SER A 109 1.20 28.07 18.07
N LEU A 110 2.42 27.76 17.61
CA LEU A 110 3.65 28.29 18.20
C LEU A 110 3.77 29.80 17.98
N ALA A 111 3.53 30.25 16.74
CA ALA A 111 3.56 31.67 16.40
C ALA A 111 2.51 32.48 17.17
N ASP A 112 1.28 31.95 17.29
CA ASP A 112 0.19 32.57 18.05
C ASP A 112 0.55 32.66 19.55
N ALA A 113 1.18 31.61 20.11
CA ALA A 113 1.63 31.61 21.50
C ALA A 113 2.75 32.63 21.75
N ASP A 114 3.73 32.73 20.85
CA ASP A 114 4.79 33.72 20.94
C ASP A 114 4.27 35.14 20.78
N PHE A 115 3.35 35.35 19.84
CA PHE A 115 2.67 36.63 19.66
C PHE A 115 1.91 37.06 20.91
N TYR A 116 1.14 36.14 21.50
CA TYR A 116 0.42 36.40 22.74
C TYR A 116 1.38 36.73 23.90
N ARG A 117 2.48 35.97 24.03
CA ARG A 117 3.51 36.23 25.04
C ARG A 117 4.10 37.63 24.90
N VAL A 118 4.56 38.00 23.70
CA VAL A 118 5.18 39.31 23.43
C VAL A 118 4.18 40.44 23.64
N MET A 119 2.91 40.27 23.21
CA MET A 119 1.86 41.26 23.44
C MET A 119 1.63 41.49 24.94
N ARG A 120 1.50 40.41 25.73
CA ARG A 120 1.32 40.49 27.19
C ARG A 120 2.53 41.10 27.89
N GLU A 121 3.74 40.77 27.45
CA GLU A 121 4.96 41.40 27.96
C GLU A 121 4.98 42.91 27.65
N ALA A 122 4.60 43.33 26.44
CA ALA A 122 4.51 44.74 26.06
C ALA A 122 3.43 45.49 26.88
N GLU A 123 2.26 44.89 27.10
CA GLU A 123 1.21 45.43 27.98
C GLU A 123 1.72 45.59 29.41
N ALA A 124 2.35 44.56 29.97
CA ALA A 124 2.93 44.60 31.30
C ALA A 124 4.04 45.67 31.41
N ASN A 125 4.86 45.84 30.37
CA ASN A 125 5.90 46.86 30.33
C ASN A 125 5.32 48.28 30.27
N LYS A 126 4.21 48.49 29.55
CA LYS A 126 3.47 49.77 29.58
C LYS A 126 2.98 50.09 30.99
N LEU A 127 2.43 49.10 31.70
CA LEU A 127 1.96 49.29 33.08
C LEU A 127 3.12 49.53 34.07
N LYS A 128 4.28 48.90 33.84
CA LYS A 128 5.50 49.09 34.64
C LYS A 128 6.21 50.42 34.36
N LEU A 129 5.82 51.17 33.33
CA LEU A 129 6.41 52.45 32.95
C LEU A 129 5.94 53.58 33.88
N THR A 130 6.02 53.37 35.20
CA THR A 130 5.82 54.43 36.20
C THR A 130 7.17 54.91 36.71
N PRO A 131 7.35 56.22 36.92
CA PRO A 131 8.65 56.78 37.30
C PRO A 131 9.16 56.17 38.61
N GLN A 132 8.28 55.91 39.58
CA GLN A 132 8.63 55.31 40.86
C GLN A 132 9.13 53.85 40.72
N TYR A 133 8.56 53.08 39.80
CA TYR A 133 8.98 51.69 39.57
C TYR A 133 10.35 51.62 38.88
N LEU A 134 10.60 52.52 37.93
CA LEU A 134 11.89 52.62 37.25
C LEU A 134 13.02 52.99 38.22
N GLU A 135 12.79 53.96 39.11
CA GLU A 135 13.76 54.32 40.17
C GLU A 135 14.06 53.14 41.10
N LEU A 136 13.03 52.46 41.61
CA LEU A 136 13.20 51.29 42.46
C LEU A 136 13.99 50.18 41.75
N ARG A 137 13.64 49.88 40.49
CA ARG A 137 14.34 48.87 39.68
C ARG A 137 15.78 49.25 39.41
N PHE A 138 16.04 50.53 39.17
CA PHE A 138 17.37 51.05 38.92
C PHE A 138 18.25 50.95 40.17
N ILE A 139 17.75 51.37 41.34
CA ILE A 139 18.46 51.22 42.63
C ILE A 139 18.75 49.74 42.91
N GLN A 140 17.77 48.86 42.70
CA GLN A 140 17.94 47.42 42.90
C GLN A 140 18.97 46.81 41.93
N ALA A 141 19.01 47.26 40.66
CA ALA A 141 20.01 46.84 39.68
C ALA A 141 21.42 47.29 40.08
N ILE A 142 21.58 48.52 40.57
CA ILE A 142 22.87 48.99 41.13
C ILE A 142 23.27 48.14 42.34
N ALA A 143 22.35 47.89 43.27
CA ALA A 143 22.65 47.12 44.47
C ALA A 143 23.11 45.68 44.14
N ASN A 144 22.49 45.04 43.14
CA ASN A 144 22.82 43.68 42.75
C ASN A 144 24.10 43.58 41.90
N ASN A 145 24.40 44.60 41.08
CA ASN A 145 25.53 44.58 40.14
C ASN A 145 26.78 45.27 40.70
N SER A 146 26.65 46.05 41.80
CA SER A 146 27.80 46.63 42.47
C SER A 146 28.54 45.55 43.28
N LYS A 147 29.58 44.97 42.65
CA LYS A 147 30.71 44.46 43.44
C LYS A 147 31.27 45.67 44.19
N ILE A 148 31.09 45.69 45.50
CA ILE A 148 31.48 46.81 46.34
C ILE A 148 33.01 46.99 46.23
N PHE A 149 33.45 47.94 45.41
CA PHE A 149 34.84 48.36 45.34
C PHE A 149 35.09 49.35 46.47
N PHE A 150 35.74 48.90 47.55
CA PHE A 150 36.19 49.75 48.65
C PHE A 150 37.55 50.39 48.29
N GLY A 151 37.57 51.70 48.05
CA GLY A 151 38.78 52.50 47.83
C GLY A 151 38.45 53.98 47.60
N ASP A 152 39.37 54.89 47.96
CA ASP A 152 39.16 56.35 48.11
C ASP A 152 38.70 57.13 46.86
N LYS A 153 38.46 56.48 45.72
CA LYS A 153 37.90 57.10 44.50
C LYS A 153 36.81 56.22 43.91
N VAL A 154 35.57 56.42 44.37
CA VAL A 154 34.37 55.84 43.74
C VAL A 154 34.22 56.45 42.34
N PRO A 155 34.03 55.66 41.27
CA PRO A 155 33.81 56.21 39.92
C PRO A 155 32.56 57.09 39.88
N ASN A 156 32.68 58.32 39.38
CA ASN A 156 31.59 59.30 39.20
C ASN A 156 30.43 58.83 38.29
N MET A 157 30.50 57.63 37.71
CA MET A 157 29.43 57.05 36.89
C MET A 157 28.13 56.77 37.66
N ILE A 158 28.19 56.53 38.98
CA ILE A 158 26.99 56.19 39.77
C ILE A 158 26.15 57.42 40.13
N PHE A 159 26.79 58.60 40.29
CA PHE A 159 26.14 59.82 40.78
C PHE A 159 25.71 60.80 39.69
N ASP A 160 26.09 60.61 38.42
CA ASP A 160 25.74 61.54 37.31
C ASP A 160 24.28 61.39 36.79
N GLN A 161 23.40 60.84 37.62
CA GLN A 161 21.97 60.65 37.38
C GLN A 161 21.14 61.93 37.34
N ARG A 162 21.77 63.10 37.30
CA ARG A 162 21.10 64.36 36.97
C ARG A 162 20.51 64.36 35.55
N LEU A 163 20.88 63.40 34.70
CA LEU A 163 20.35 63.23 33.36
C LEU A 163 18.87 62.78 33.29
N LEU A 164 18.32 62.13 34.33
CA LEU A 164 16.88 61.82 34.39
C LEU A 164 16.02 63.04 34.74
N GLY A 165 16.58 64.04 35.43
CA GLY A 165 15.92 65.32 35.67
C GLY A 165 15.57 66.03 34.36
N ASN A 166 16.48 65.99 33.37
CA ASN A 166 16.27 66.59 32.06
C ASN A 166 15.23 65.83 31.22
N PHE A 167 15.13 64.51 31.34
CA PHE A 167 14.13 63.73 30.59
C PHE A 167 12.70 63.91 31.13
N LEU A 168 12.55 63.99 32.45
CA LEU A 168 11.27 64.31 33.08
C LEU A 168 10.81 65.75 32.77
N GLU A 169 11.73 66.72 32.71
CA GLU A 169 11.44 68.09 32.23
C GLU A 169 11.03 68.14 30.75
N ASP A 170 11.68 67.34 29.88
CA ASP A 170 11.38 67.32 28.45
C ASP A 170 10.03 66.65 28.12
N VAL A 171 9.67 65.58 28.84
CA VAL A 171 8.34 64.95 28.73
C VAL A 171 7.24 65.90 29.23
N ALA A 172 7.50 66.66 30.31
CA ALA A 172 6.60 67.69 30.81
C ALA A 172 6.49 68.94 29.91
N ARG A 173 7.48 69.21 29.04
CA ARG A 173 7.40 70.23 27.97
C ARG A 173 6.62 69.72 26.75
N LYS A 174 6.84 68.48 26.32
CA LYS A 174 6.17 67.89 25.15
C LYS A 174 4.68 67.61 25.36
N GLY A 175 4.26 67.30 26.60
CA GLY A 175 2.84 67.19 26.95
C GLY A 175 2.08 68.51 26.78
N ARG A 176 2.67 69.63 27.22
CA ARG A 176 2.06 70.97 27.11
C ARG A 176 1.94 71.51 25.69
N LEU A 177 2.79 71.08 24.75
CA LEU A 177 2.69 71.50 23.34
C LEU A 177 1.54 70.80 22.59
N LYS A 178 1.23 69.53 22.93
CA LYS A 178 0.13 68.80 22.27
C LYS A 178 -1.26 69.30 22.64
N ASP A 179 -1.40 69.94 23.81
CA ASP A 179 -2.67 70.51 24.25
C ASP A 179 -3.03 71.81 23.49
N TRP A 180 -2.06 72.47 22.84
CA TRP A 180 -2.29 73.68 22.02
C TRP A 180 -2.64 73.38 20.56
N ASP A 181 -2.27 72.20 20.04
CA ASP A 181 -2.53 71.80 18.65
C ASP A 181 -3.91 71.11 18.48
N ALA A 182 -4.72 71.02 19.54
CA ALA A 182 -6.05 70.37 19.55
C ALA A 182 -7.23 71.35 19.63
N GLU A 183 -6.98 72.67 19.64
CA GLU A 183 -8.01 73.74 19.67
C GLU A 183 -7.92 74.69 18.46
N ALA A 184 -7.76 74.14 17.25
CA ALA A 184 -7.91 74.87 15.98
C ALA A 184 -8.70 74.05 14.94
#